data_AF-A0A2P8HJB7-F1
#
_entry.id   AF-A0A2P8HJB7-F1
#
_cell.length_a   1.000
_cell.length_b   1.000
_cell.length_c   1.000
_cell.angle_alpha   90.00
_cell.angle_beta   90.00
_cell.angle_gamma   90.00
#
_symmetry.space_group_name_H-M   'P 1'
#
loop_
_entity.id
_entity.type
_entity.pdbx_description
1 polymer ?
#
loop_
_entity_poly.entity_id
_entity_poly.type
_entity_poly.pdbx_seq_one_letter_code
_entity_poly.pdbx_strand_id
1 'polypeptide(L)'
;MTYEAKLEATKVHYPFNRWSESFFPDENDVGGMEQYSPENCEAAAAIMNELVADLIAAGENADEPEKMLLFEKAVEAYNDMDDEIAGFIETGEREDLCEIFDIITMAAGLNPEDYADGEGITDLWRNW
;
A
#
# COMPACT_ATOMS: atom_id res chain seq x y z
N MET A 1 19.07 -9.80 -8.15
CA MET A 1 18.30 -9.73 -6.89
C MET A 1 17.29 -10.86 -6.92
N THR A 2 17.14 -11.63 -5.84
CA THR A 2 16.11 -12.70 -5.76
C THR A 2 14.71 -12.08 -5.75
N TYR A 3 13.67 -12.86 -6.04
CA TYR A 3 12.28 -12.41 -5.96
C TYR A 3 11.94 -11.80 -4.59
N GLU A 4 12.24 -12.52 -3.51
CA GLU A 4 12.09 -12.05 -2.14
C GLU A 4 12.83 -10.74 -1.89
N ALA A 5 14.09 -10.62 -2.33
CA ALA A 5 14.86 -9.40 -2.12
C ALA A 5 14.33 -8.21 -2.94
N LYS A 6 13.69 -8.43 -4.10
CA LYS A 6 13.02 -7.36 -4.85
C LYS A 6 11.81 -6.85 -4.08
N LEU A 7 10.97 -7.75 -3.56
CA LEU A 7 9.79 -7.40 -2.78
C LEU A 7 10.16 -6.71 -1.47
N GLU A 8 11.13 -7.23 -0.72
CA GLU A 8 11.63 -6.59 0.51
C GLU A 8 12.23 -5.19 0.24
N ALA A 9 12.89 -5.00 -0.91
CA ALA A 9 13.44 -3.69 -1.28
C ALA A 9 12.36 -2.62 -1.50
N THR A 10 11.10 -3.01 -1.77
CA THR A 10 10.00 -2.04 -1.96
C THR A 10 9.66 -1.27 -0.68
N LYS A 11 9.93 -1.84 0.50
CA LYS A 11 9.59 -1.25 1.81
C LYS A 11 10.25 0.11 2.06
N VAL A 12 11.36 0.42 1.38
CA VAL A 12 12.02 1.74 1.46
C VAL A 12 11.17 2.86 0.86
N HIS A 13 10.18 2.52 0.02
CA HIS A 13 9.29 3.45 -0.64
C HIS A 13 7.98 3.68 0.13
N TYR A 14 7.81 3.07 1.31
CA TYR A 14 6.60 3.26 2.11
C TYR A 14 6.45 4.72 2.57
N PRO A 15 5.28 5.34 2.37
CA PRO A 15 5.09 6.76 2.67
C PRO A 15 4.70 7.02 4.15
N PHE A 16 4.35 5.98 4.91
CA PHE A 16 3.66 6.10 6.21
C PHE A 16 4.45 6.86 7.29
N ASN A 17 5.78 6.67 7.36
CA ASN A 17 6.62 7.45 8.28
C ASN A 17 6.58 8.94 7.94
N ARG A 18 6.62 9.27 6.63
CA ARG A 18 6.57 10.64 6.16
C ARG A 18 5.20 11.26 6.46
N TRP A 19 4.11 10.52 6.28
CA TRP A 19 2.76 10.99 6.63
C TRP A 19 2.66 11.32 8.12
N SER A 20 3.08 10.39 8.98
CA SER A 20 3.05 10.60 10.43
C SER A 20 3.93 11.78 10.87
N GLU A 21 5.18 11.87 10.40
CA GLU A 21 6.07 12.99 10.74
C GLU A 21 5.57 14.35 10.23
N SER A 22 4.87 14.38 9.09
CA SER A 22 4.41 15.63 8.47
C SER A 22 3.12 16.16 9.09
N PHE A 23 2.21 15.26 9.48
CA PHE A 23 0.85 15.63 9.91
C PHE A 23 0.58 15.33 11.39
N PHE A 24 1.46 14.58 12.07
CA PHE A 24 1.42 14.30 13.50
C PHE A 24 2.82 14.45 14.16
N PRO A 25 3.45 15.63 14.12
CA PRO A 25 4.83 15.82 14.58
C PRO A 25 5.02 15.80 16.11
N ASP A 26 3.97 16.07 16.90
CA ASP A 26 4.01 16.07 18.38
C ASP A 26 2.66 15.59 18.95
N GLU A 27 2.71 14.55 19.79
CA GLU A 27 1.54 13.96 20.48
C GLU A 27 0.82 14.95 21.42
N ASN A 28 1.45 16.09 21.75
CA ASN A 28 0.89 17.15 22.58
C ASN A 28 0.36 18.33 21.75
N ASP A 29 0.46 18.29 20.42
CA ASP A 29 0.00 19.38 19.56
C ASP A 29 -1.50 19.29 19.31
N VAL A 30 -2.20 20.41 19.51
CA VAL A 30 -3.66 20.53 19.40
C VAL A 30 -4.11 20.68 17.93
N GLY A 31 -3.16 20.59 16.99
CA GLY A 31 -3.37 20.68 15.54
C GLY A 31 -2.91 19.47 14.73
N GLY A 32 -2.44 18.40 15.38
CA GLY A 32 -2.10 17.14 14.71
C GLY A 32 -3.34 16.51 14.05
N MET A 33 -3.13 15.89 12.90
CA MET A 33 -4.18 15.16 12.18
C MET A 33 -4.21 13.72 12.67
N GLU A 34 -5.17 13.39 13.54
CA GLU A 34 -5.33 12.07 14.17
C GLU A 34 -5.36 10.91 13.16
N GLN A 35 -5.88 11.14 11.94
CA GLN A 35 -5.87 10.12 10.90
C GLN A 35 -4.44 9.65 10.56
N TYR A 36 -3.43 10.51 10.72
CA TYR A 36 -2.01 10.20 10.49
C TYR A 36 -1.23 9.95 11.79
N SER A 37 -1.92 9.62 12.88
CA SER A 37 -1.28 9.16 14.11
C SER A 37 -0.30 8.00 13.82
N PRO A 38 0.75 7.82 14.64
CA PRO A 38 1.67 6.71 14.48
C PRO A 38 0.98 5.35 14.43
N GLU A 39 -0.09 5.17 15.21
CA GLU A 39 -0.89 3.92 15.23
C GLU A 39 -1.56 3.65 13.88
N ASN A 40 -2.23 4.65 13.30
CA ASN A 40 -2.89 4.50 12.00
C ASN A 40 -1.89 4.30 10.86
N CYS A 41 -0.78 5.04 10.88
CA CYS A 41 0.30 4.86 9.92
C CYS A 41 0.98 3.48 10.04
N GLU A 42 1.14 2.95 11.25
CA GLU A 42 1.65 1.60 11.48
C GLU A 42 0.66 0.54 10.98
N ALA A 43 -0.64 0.72 11.22
CA ALA A 43 -1.67 -0.15 10.68
C ALA A 43 -1.67 -0.16 9.14
N ALA A 44 -1.53 1.00 8.51
CA ALA A 44 -1.41 1.11 7.05
C ALA A 44 -0.14 0.41 6.53
N ALA A 45 0.99 0.59 7.22
CA ALA A 45 2.23 -0.12 6.89
C ALA A 45 2.08 -1.64 7.02
N ALA A 46 1.29 -2.11 8.00
CA ALA A 46 1.04 -3.54 8.21
C ALA A 46 0.31 -4.18 7.01
N ILE A 47 -0.65 -3.47 6.39
CA ILE A 47 -1.35 -3.96 5.18
C ILE A 47 -0.34 -4.23 4.05
N MET A 48 0.58 -3.30 3.78
CA MET A 48 1.61 -3.47 2.75
C MET A 48 2.63 -4.55 3.10
N ASN A 49 3.00 -4.64 4.38
CA ASN A 49 3.89 -5.70 4.84
C ASN A 49 3.25 -7.09 4.66
N GLU A 50 1.95 -7.22 4.90
CA GLU A 50 1.21 -8.45 4.68
C GLU A 50 1.15 -8.81 3.19
N LEU A 51 0.85 -7.86 2.30
CA LEU A 51 0.91 -8.05 0.85
C LEU A 51 2.28 -8.58 0.41
N VAL A 52 3.36 -7.93 0.86
CA VAL A 52 4.73 -8.34 0.54
C VAL A 52 5.03 -9.74 1.06
N ALA A 53 4.65 -10.06 2.29
CA ALA A 53 4.87 -11.37 2.89
C ALA A 53 4.07 -12.47 2.16
N ASP A 54 2.81 -12.20 1.81
CA ASP A 54 1.94 -13.13 1.09
C ASP A 54 2.49 -13.39 -0.33
N LEU A 55 2.97 -12.35 -1.02
CA LEU A 55 3.64 -12.49 -2.33
C LEU A 55 4.91 -13.34 -2.23
N ILE A 56 5.76 -13.10 -1.22
CA ILE A 56 6.96 -13.90 -0.97
C ILE A 56 6.59 -15.37 -0.73
N ALA A 57 5.53 -15.62 0.04
CA ALA A 57 5.06 -16.96 0.37
C ALA A 57 4.48 -17.71 -0.85
N ALA A 58 3.73 -17.01 -1.71
CA ALA A 58 3.25 -17.55 -2.99
C ALA A 58 4.41 -17.85 -3.95
N GLY A 59 5.43 -16.99 -3.93
CA GLY A 59 6.68 -17.17 -4.66
C GLY A 59 6.63 -16.69 -6.12
N GLU A 60 7.80 -16.60 -6.74
CA GLU A 60 7.98 -15.98 -8.06
C GLU A 60 7.11 -16.63 -9.15
N ASN A 61 6.92 -17.94 -9.08
CA ASN A 61 6.19 -18.75 -10.06
C ASN A 61 4.68 -18.88 -9.79
N ALA A 62 4.15 -18.23 -8.74
CA ALA A 62 2.71 -18.13 -8.57
C ALA A 62 2.09 -17.50 -9.82
N ASP A 63 0.92 -17.98 -10.21
CA ASP A 63 0.25 -17.47 -11.40
C ASP A 63 -0.30 -16.06 -11.14
N GLU A 64 -0.59 -15.36 -12.23
CA GLU A 64 -1.08 -13.99 -12.15
C GLU A 64 -2.40 -13.88 -11.36
N PRO A 65 -3.42 -14.75 -11.56
CA PRO A 65 -4.63 -14.72 -10.74
C PRO A 65 -4.37 -14.88 -9.23
N GLU A 66 -3.46 -15.77 -8.82
CA GLU A 66 -3.08 -15.93 -7.42
C GLU A 66 -2.48 -14.66 -6.84
N LYS A 67 -1.56 -14.01 -7.58
CA LYS A 67 -0.98 -12.73 -7.15
C LYS A 67 -2.01 -11.61 -7.10
N MET A 68 -2.90 -11.53 -8.08
CA MET A 68 -3.98 -10.52 -8.13
C MET A 68 -4.90 -10.60 -6.90
N LEU A 69 -5.23 -11.80 -6.42
CA LEU A 69 -6.03 -11.97 -5.20
C LEU A 69 -5.34 -11.39 -3.95
N LEU A 70 -4.00 -11.42 -3.90
CA LEU A 70 -3.24 -10.81 -2.81
C LEU A 70 -3.30 -9.28 -2.88
N PHE A 71 -3.22 -8.71 -4.09
CA PHE A 71 -3.41 -7.28 -4.31
C PHE A 71 -4.82 -6.83 -3.97
N GLU A 72 -5.85 -7.55 -4.42
CA GLU A 72 -7.26 -7.29 -4.09
C GLU A 72 -7.46 -7.22 -2.58
N LYS A 73 -6.99 -8.25 -1.85
CA LYS A 73 -7.04 -8.29 -0.39
C LYS A 73 -6.42 -7.06 0.27
N ALA A 74 -5.27 -6.60 -0.23
CA ALA A 74 -4.60 -5.41 0.31
C ALA A 74 -5.37 -4.12 0.00
N VAL A 75 -5.91 -3.99 -1.22
CA VAL A 75 -6.71 -2.81 -1.63
C VAL A 75 -8.02 -2.75 -0.85
N GLU A 76 -8.70 -3.89 -0.65
CA GLU A 76 -9.89 -3.98 0.19
C GLU A 76 -9.60 -3.59 1.64
N ALA A 77 -8.46 -4.01 2.20
CA ALA A 77 -8.06 -3.57 3.54
C ALA A 77 -7.84 -2.04 3.63
N TYR A 78 -7.34 -1.40 2.55
CA TYR A 78 -7.26 0.06 2.48
C TYR A 78 -8.63 0.73 2.31
N ASN A 79 -9.55 0.12 1.58
CA ASN A 79 -10.93 0.60 1.49
C ASN A 79 -11.58 0.60 2.89
N ASP A 80 -11.46 -0.50 3.62
CA ASP A 80 -11.99 -0.62 4.99
C ASP A 80 -11.36 0.41 5.93
N MET A 81 -10.03 0.61 5.83
CA MET A 81 -9.31 1.59 6.64
C MET A 81 -9.76 3.04 6.35
N ASP A 82 -9.97 3.42 5.09
CA ASP A 82 -10.44 4.77 4.73
C ASP A 82 -11.89 5.01 5.16
N ASP A 83 -12.73 3.97 5.10
CA ASP A 83 -14.10 4.00 5.63
C ASP A 83 -14.13 4.18 7.16
N GLU A 84 -13.17 3.58 7.88
CA GLU A 84 -13.05 3.67 9.35
C GLU A 84 -12.41 4.99 9.82
N ILE A 85 -11.41 5.48 9.09
CA ILE A 85 -10.61 6.65 9.45
C ILE A 85 -10.91 7.77 8.46
N ALA A 86 -11.89 8.60 8.80
CA ALA A 86 -12.35 9.68 7.92
C ALA A 86 -11.19 10.59 7.46
N GLY A 87 -10.99 10.66 6.15
CA GLY A 87 -9.96 11.49 5.52
C GLY A 87 -8.54 10.92 5.65
N PHE A 88 -8.41 9.59 5.80
CA PHE A 88 -7.12 8.92 5.81
C PHE A 88 -6.47 8.88 4.43
N ILE A 89 -7.26 8.65 3.37
CA ILE A 89 -6.77 8.64 1.99
C ILE A 89 -7.38 9.84 1.26
N GLU A 90 -6.60 10.92 1.16
CA GLU A 90 -6.93 12.05 0.27
C GLU A 90 -6.12 11.96 -1.03
N THR A 91 -6.06 13.07 -1.80
CA THR A 91 -5.45 13.04 -3.13
C THR A 91 -3.97 12.69 -3.10
N GLY A 92 -3.22 13.20 -2.12
CA GLY A 92 -1.78 12.93 -2.00
C GLY A 92 -1.50 11.50 -1.56
N GLU A 93 -2.20 11.03 -0.55
CA GLU A 93 -2.07 9.69 0.00
C GLU A 93 -2.46 8.63 -1.03
N ARG A 94 -3.52 8.89 -1.81
CA ARG A 94 -3.92 8.06 -2.95
C ARG A 94 -2.82 7.94 -3.99
N GLU A 95 -2.16 9.05 -4.34
CA GLU A 95 -1.06 9.06 -5.30
C GLU A 95 0.14 8.25 -4.78
N ASP A 96 0.52 8.43 -3.52
CA ASP A 96 1.59 7.64 -2.90
C ASP A 96 1.24 6.13 -2.86
N LEU A 97 -0.01 5.78 -2.51
CA LEU A 97 -0.47 4.40 -2.46
C LEU A 97 -0.44 3.76 -3.85
N CYS A 98 -0.96 4.42 -4.88
CA CYS A 98 -0.85 3.95 -6.26
C CYS A 98 0.62 3.73 -6.66
N GLU A 99 1.52 4.67 -6.36
CA GLU A 99 2.94 4.53 -6.69
C GLU A 99 3.58 3.30 -6.02
N ILE A 100 3.36 3.08 -4.72
CA ILE A 100 3.93 1.90 -4.05
C ILE A 100 3.31 0.59 -4.53
N PHE A 101 2.01 0.56 -4.82
CA PHE A 101 1.35 -0.61 -5.39
C PHE A 101 1.92 -0.96 -6.77
N ASP A 102 2.21 0.03 -7.62
CA ASP A 102 2.85 -0.19 -8.91
C ASP A 102 4.28 -0.71 -8.77
N ILE A 103 5.04 -0.18 -7.81
CA ILE A 103 6.39 -0.68 -7.46
C ILE A 103 6.32 -2.14 -7.03
N ILE A 104 5.37 -2.51 -6.17
CA ILE A 104 5.19 -3.90 -5.70
C ILE A 104 4.72 -4.79 -6.86
N THR A 105 3.83 -4.32 -7.72
CA THR A 105 3.35 -5.03 -8.93
C THR A 105 4.53 -5.40 -9.84
N MET A 106 5.40 -4.44 -10.14
CA MET A 106 6.63 -4.70 -10.90
C MET A 106 7.57 -5.67 -10.19
N ALA A 107 7.74 -5.53 -8.86
CA ALA A 107 8.58 -6.44 -8.08
C ALA A 107 8.02 -7.88 -8.04
N ALA A 108 6.70 -8.03 -8.08
CA ALA A 108 5.98 -9.30 -8.16
C ALA A 108 6.05 -9.97 -9.54
N GLY A 109 6.65 -9.29 -10.54
CA GLY A 109 6.80 -9.77 -11.91
C GLY A 109 5.57 -9.54 -12.79
N LEU A 110 4.66 -8.67 -12.37
CA LEU A 110 3.52 -8.19 -13.14
C LEU A 110 3.85 -6.82 -13.75
N ASN A 111 2.96 -6.31 -14.62
CA ASN A 111 3.10 -5.00 -15.23
C ASN A 111 1.88 -4.12 -14.90
N PRO A 112 2.04 -2.99 -14.18
CA PRO A 112 0.93 -2.08 -13.88
C PRO A 112 0.12 -1.65 -15.10
N GLU A 113 0.77 -1.46 -16.26
CA GLU A 113 0.12 -1.04 -17.50
C GLU A 113 -0.89 -2.07 -18.05
N ASP A 114 -0.83 -3.33 -17.59
CA ASP A 114 -1.74 -4.38 -18.02
C ASP A 114 -3.11 -4.30 -17.27
N TYR A 115 -3.22 -3.45 -16.25
CA TYR A 115 -4.42 -3.34 -15.40
C TYR A 115 -5.11 -1.99 -15.55
N ALA A 116 -6.45 -2.02 -15.53
CA ALA A 116 -7.33 -0.85 -15.56
C ALA A 116 -6.97 0.19 -16.65
N ASP A 117 -6.79 -0.27 -17.89
CA ASP A 117 -6.39 0.59 -19.03
C ASP A 117 -5.10 1.40 -18.80
N GLY A 118 -4.22 0.94 -17.91
CA GLY A 118 -2.95 1.56 -17.56
C GLY A 118 -2.97 2.41 -16.30
N GLU A 119 -4.09 2.47 -15.58
CA GLU A 119 -4.23 3.22 -14.32
C GLU A 119 -3.66 2.46 -13.09
N GLY A 120 -3.20 1.21 -13.29
CA GLY A 120 -2.54 0.40 -12.26
C GLY A 120 -3.45 -0.63 -11.61
N ILE A 121 -2.85 -1.56 -10.85
CA ILE A 121 -3.57 -2.73 -10.32
C ILE A 121 -4.62 -2.37 -9.28
N THR A 122 -4.44 -1.26 -8.55
CA THR A 122 -5.36 -0.84 -7.49
C THR A 122 -6.69 -0.32 -8.01
N ASP A 123 -6.71 0.23 -9.23
CA ASP A 123 -7.91 0.82 -9.84
C ASP A 123 -8.99 -0.23 -10.15
N LEU A 124 -8.64 -1.52 -10.11
CA LEU A 124 -9.59 -2.62 -10.20
C LEU A 124 -10.56 -2.70 -9.01
N TRP A 125 -10.15 -2.23 -7.82
CA TRP A 125 -10.88 -2.47 -6.57
C TRP A 125 -10.96 -1.29 -5.59
N ARG A 126 -10.16 -0.24 -5.77
CA ARG A 126 -10.13 0.89 -4.82
C ARG A 126 -11.45 1.66 -4.81
N ASN A 127 -11.82 2.15 -3.63
CA ASN A 127 -12.92 3.09 -3.42
C ASN A 127 -12.44 4.49 -2.95
N TRP A 128 -11.14 4.63 -2.72
CA TRP A 128 -10.42 5.84 -2.27
C TRP A 128 -9.71 6.58 -3.42
#